data_AF-I1CMT4-F1
#
_entry.id   AF-I1CMT4-F1
#
_cell.length_a   1.000
_cell.length_b   1.000
_cell.length_c   1.000
_cell.angle_alpha   90.00
_cell.angle_beta   90.00
_cell.angle_gamma   90.00
#
_symmetry.space_group_name_H-M   'P 1'
#
loop_
_entity.id
_entity.type
_entity.pdbx_description
1 polymer ?
#
loop_
_entity_poly.entity_id
_entity_poly.type
_entity_poly.pdbx_seq_one_letter_code
_entity_poly.pdbx_strand_id
1 'polypeptide(L)'
;MEADLYQVIRSRQPLTDEHYQSFIYQTCCGLKYIHSANVLHRDLKPTRGQVDTGFMTEYVTTRWYRAPEIMLSFKNYTKATIDQLNQILLVLGTPDEGTLNRIGSEQAQVYIEKLEKRDKTPTEQLYPNASSQALDLLEKLLTFDPTSRINAEQALEHPYFEQFHDQDNEV
;
A
#
# COMPACT_ATOMS: atom_id res chain seq x y z
N MET A 1 9.55 -12.07 -23.28
CA MET A 1 8.08 -12.18 -23.19
C MET A 1 7.68 -11.29 -22.03
N GLU A 2 7.13 -10.12 -22.30
CA GLU A 2 6.80 -9.12 -21.26
C GLU A 2 5.46 -9.51 -20.63
N ALA A 3 5.50 -10.18 -19.48
CA ALA A 3 4.32 -10.37 -18.64
C ALA A 3 4.31 -9.27 -17.58
N ASP A 4 3.22 -8.50 -17.49
CA ASP A 4 3.03 -7.56 -16.39
C ASP A 4 2.71 -8.31 -15.07
N LEU A 5 2.96 -7.68 -13.93
CA LEU A 5 2.75 -8.28 -12.60
C LEU A 5 1.30 -8.74 -12.41
N TYR A 6 0.34 -8.10 -13.08
CA TYR A 6 -1.06 -8.50 -13.03
C TYR A 6 -1.28 -9.86 -13.70
N GLN A 7 -0.67 -10.11 -14.87
CA GLN A 7 -0.73 -11.41 -15.54
C GLN A 7 -0.08 -12.50 -14.68
N VAL A 8 1.06 -12.21 -14.05
CA VAL A 8 1.77 -13.17 -13.20
C VAL A 8 0.89 -13.60 -12.02
N ILE A 9 0.32 -12.65 -11.27
CA ILE A 9 -0.55 -12.94 -10.12
C ILE A 9 -1.79 -13.74 -10.52
N ARG A 10 -2.40 -13.47 -11.70
CA ARG A 10 -3.61 -14.18 -12.14
C ARG A 10 -3.36 -15.48 -12.89
N SER A 11 -2.13 -15.74 -13.32
CA SER A 11 -1.75 -16.92 -14.11
C SER A 11 -1.91 -18.25 -13.35
N ARG A 12 -2.15 -18.21 -12.03
CA ARG A 12 -2.17 -19.37 -11.11
C ARG A 12 -0.86 -20.16 -11.11
N GLN A 13 0.22 -19.60 -11.65
CA GLN A 13 1.54 -20.17 -11.44
C GLN A 13 1.88 -20.13 -9.95
N PRO A 14 2.54 -21.17 -9.42
CA PRO A 14 2.97 -21.16 -8.03
C PRO A 14 4.01 -20.05 -7.83
N LEU A 15 3.69 -19.10 -6.94
CA LEU A 15 4.60 -18.04 -6.52
C LEU A 15 5.16 -18.39 -5.14
N THR A 16 6.48 -18.40 -5.04
CA THR A 16 7.24 -18.62 -3.80
C THR A 16 7.55 -17.28 -3.12
N ASP A 17 8.04 -17.33 -1.87
CA ASP A 17 8.44 -16.12 -1.14
C ASP A 17 9.51 -15.32 -1.89
N GLU A 18 10.48 -15.99 -2.52
CA GLU A 18 11.50 -15.37 -3.38
C GLU A 18 10.90 -14.55 -4.53
N HIS A 19 9.79 -15.00 -5.13
CA HIS A 19 9.10 -14.23 -6.17
C HIS A 19 8.51 -12.95 -5.59
N TYR A 20 7.85 -13.03 -4.43
CA TYR A 20 7.29 -11.84 -3.76
C TYR A 20 8.40 -10.86 -3.38
N GLN A 21 9.48 -11.35 -2.78
CA GLN A 21 10.63 -10.54 -2.42
C GLN A 21 11.22 -9.83 -3.64
N SER A 22 11.43 -10.55 -4.75
CA SER A 22 11.97 -9.96 -5.99
C SER A 22 11.05 -8.88 -6.56
N PHE A 23 9.73 -9.10 -6.61
CA PHE A 23 8.79 -8.10 -7.13
C PHE A 23 8.73 -6.86 -6.25
N ILE A 24 8.71 -7.02 -4.93
CA ILE A 24 8.66 -5.89 -3.99
C ILE A 24 9.99 -5.13 -4.02
N TYR A 25 11.12 -5.83 -4.01
CA TYR A 25 12.45 -5.23 -4.08
C TYR A 25 12.63 -4.37 -5.33
N GLN A 26 12.32 -4.90 -6.52
CA GLN A 26 12.39 -4.15 -7.78
C GLN A 26 11.45 -2.93 -7.77
N THR A 27 10.26 -3.07 -7.17
CA THR A 27 9.31 -1.96 -7.01
C THR A 27 9.90 -0.87 -6.10
N CYS A 28 10.51 -1.25 -4.98
CA CYS A 28 11.16 -0.33 -4.06
C CYS A 28 12.36 0.38 -4.70
N CYS A 29 13.18 -0.31 -5.52
CA CYS A 29 14.27 0.33 -6.28
C CYS A 29 13.74 1.40 -7.24
N GLY A 30 12.69 1.06 -8.01
CA GLY A 30 12.04 2.02 -8.90
C GLY A 30 11.48 3.23 -8.15
N LEU A 31 10.87 3.00 -6.99
CA LEU A 31 10.37 4.08 -6.11
C LEU A 31 11.50 4.92 -5.51
N LYS A 32 12.62 4.33 -5.08
CA LYS A 32 13.80 5.06 -4.58
C LYS A 32 14.31 6.02 -5.64
N TYR A 33 14.41 5.56 -6.90
CA TYR A 33 14.82 6.40 -8.03
C TYR A 33 13.80 7.52 -8.33
N ILE A 34 12.51 7.21 -8.40
CA ILE A 34 11.47 8.20 -8.69
C ILE A 34 11.40 9.26 -7.57
N HIS A 35 11.47 8.83 -6.31
CA HIS A 35 11.41 9.71 -5.16
C HIS A 35 12.66 10.58 -5.01
N SER A 36 13.85 10.11 -5.41
CA SER A 36 15.08 10.94 -5.42
C SER A 36 14.98 12.10 -6.42
N ALA A 37 14.17 11.96 -7.47
CA ALA A 37 13.82 13.03 -8.40
C ALA A 37 12.67 13.95 -7.89
N ASN A 38 12.23 13.78 -6.63
CA ASN A 38 11.07 14.48 -6.04
C ASN A 38 9.77 14.28 -6.83
N VAL A 39 9.63 13.15 -7.51
CA VAL A 39 8.43 12.73 -8.22
C VAL A 39 7.67 11.74 -7.34
N LEU A 40 6.33 11.83 -7.33
CA LEU A 40 5.47 10.87 -6.64
C LEU A 40 4.70 10.07 -7.70
N HIS A 41 4.79 8.73 -7.67
CA HIS A 41 4.10 7.88 -8.66
C HIS A 41 2.57 8.05 -8.60
N ARG A 42 1.99 8.15 -7.39
CA ARG A 42 0.56 8.39 -7.09
C ARG A 42 -0.46 7.35 -7.60
N ASP A 43 -0.07 6.46 -8.50
CA ASP A 43 -0.94 5.39 -9.03
C ASP A 43 -0.21 4.04 -9.10
N LEU A 44 0.49 3.68 -8.02
CA LEU A 44 1.23 2.40 -7.97
C LEU A 44 0.23 1.25 -7.77
N LYS A 45 0.10 0.42 -8.80
CA LYS A 45 -0.77 -0.75 -8.82
C LYS A 45 -0.33 -1.71 -9.93
N PRO A 46 -0.59 -3.02 -9.81
CA PRO A 46 -0.48 -3.92 -10.95
C PRO A 46 -1.50 -3.47 -12.02
N THR A 47 -1.03 -2.89 -13.12
CA THR A 47 -1.89 -2.52 -14.26
C THR A 47 -1.67 -3.48 -15.42
N ARG A 48 -2.76 -3.74 -16.14
CA ARG A 48 -2.73 -4.34 -17.48
C ARG A 48 -2.02 -3.33 -18.38
N GLY A 49 -1.03 -3.75 -19.17
CA GLY A 49 -0.23 -2.89 -20.06
C GLY A 49 -1.00 -2.20 -21.21
N GLN A 50 -2.14 -1.57 -20.95
CA GLN A 50 -2.91 -0.81 -21.92
C GLN A 50 -2.72 0.68 -21.64
N VAL A 51 -1.86 1.33 -22.43
CA VAL A 51 -1.75 2.79 -22.50
C VAL A 51 -3.02 3.28 -23.18
N ASP A 52 -4.09 3.48 -22.42
CA ASP A 52 -5.36 3.95 -22.97
C ASP A 52 -5.35 5.49 -22.97
N THR A 53 -5.24 6.07 -24.17
CA THR A 53 -5.31 7.52 -24.44
C THR A 53 -6.74 8.06 -24.35
N GLY A 54 -7.59 7.49 -23.48
CA GLY A 54 -9.01 7.75 -23.41
C GLY A 54 -9.44 8.25 -22.04
N PHE A 55 -9.91 9.50 -21.99
CA PHE A 55 -10.73 10.12 -20.94
C PHE A 55 -10.62 9.50 -19.53
N MET A 56 -9.84 10.17 -18.66
CA MET A 56 -9.82 9.96 -17.21
C MET A 56 -11.22 10.19 -16.62
N THR A 57 -12.07 9.17 -16.69
CA THR A 57 -13.31 9.11 -15.92
C THR A 57 -12.98 8.60 -14.52
N GLU A 58 -13.65 9.18 -13.52
CA GLU A 58 -13.58 8.86 -12.09
C GLU A 58 -13.81 7.37 -11.76
N TYR A 59 -14.22 6.56 -12.75
CA TYR A 59 -14.71 5.21 -12.56
C TYR A 59 -13.71 4.09 -12.84
N VAL A 60 -12.55 4.36 -13.45
CA VAL A 60 -11.63 3.28 -13.86
C VAL A 60 -10.17 3.58 -13.53
N THR A 61 -9.90 4.00 -12.29
CA THR A 61 -8.58 3.83 -11.66
C THR A 61 -8.74 3.32 -10.22
N THR A 62 -7.84 2.42 -9.83
CA THR A 62 -8.09 1.36 -8.86
C THR A 62 -8.11 1.88 -7.43
N ARG A 63 -9.31 2.25 -6.97
CA ARG A 63 -9.57 2.79 -5.62
C ARG A 63 -8.83 2.01 -4.54
N TRP A 64 -8.74 0.68 -4.66
CA TRP A 64 -8.17 -0.26 -3.69
C TRP A 64 -6.72 0.04 -3.25
N TYR A 65 -5.95 0.79 -4.02
CA TYR A 65 -4.54 1.10 -3.72
C TYR A 65 -4.34 2.54 -3.21
N ARG A 66 -5.42 3.31 -3.00
CA ARG A 66 -5.32 4.68 -2.48
C ARG A 66 -4.96 4.65 -1.00
N ALA A 67 -3.97 5.45 -0.63
CA ALA A 67 -3.55 5.64 0.76
C ALA A 67 -4.65 6.38 1.58
N PRO A 68 -4.74 6.12 2.89
CA PRO A 68 -5.76 6.72 3.76
C PRO A 68 -5.82 8.25 3.70
N GLU A 69 -4.66 8.92 3.69
CA GLU A 69 -4.55 10.39 3.66
C GLU A 69 -5.20 10.99 2.40
N ILE A 70 -5.16 10.30 1.26
CA ILE A 70 -5.81 10.75 0.04
C ILE A 70 -7.32 10.64 0.20
N MET A 71 -7.82 9.52 0.72
CA MET A 71 -9.25 9.29 0.93
C MET A 71 -9.88 10.22 1.97
N LEU A 72 -9.13 10.58 3.00
CA LEU A 72 -9.61 11.40 4.11
C LEU A 72 -9.53 12.91 3.83
N SER A 73 -8.83 13.32 2.78
CA SER A 73 -8.74 14.72 2.33
C SER A 73 -9.94 15.21 1.51
N PHE A 74 -10.85 14.32 1.08
CA PHE A 74 -12.01 14.70 0.27
C PHE A 74 -13.10 15.40 1.10
N LYS A 75 -13.65 16.49 0.56
CA LYS A 75 -14.73 17.26 1.21
C LYS A 75 -16.10 16.57 1.21
N ASN A 76 -16.30 15.61 0.30
CA ASN A 76 -17.56 14.89 0.12
C ASN A 76 -17.28 13.38 0.08
N TYR A 77 -17.80 12.64 1.04
CA TYR A 77 -17.69 11.19 1.08
C TYR A 77 -18.79 10.53 0.25
N THR A 78 -18.40 9.76 -0.75
CA THR A 78 -19.33 8.88 -1.48
C THR A 78 -19.46 7.55 -0.76
N LYS A 79 -20.52 6.79 -1.03
CA LYS A 79 -20.69 5.42 -0.53
C LYS A 79 -19.44 4.57 -0.79
N ALA A 80 -18.87 4.66 -2.00
CA ALA A 80 -17.67 3.91 -2.36
C ALA A 80 -16.44 4.28 -1.52
N THR A 81 -16.27 5.56 -1.17
CA THR A 81 -15.19 6.03 -0.29
C THR A 81 -15.33 5.46 1.11
N ILE A 82 -16.57 5.44 1.63
CA ILE A 82 -16.89 4.91 2.96
C ILE A 82 -16.65 3.40 3.00
N ASP A 83 -17.14 2.67 2.00
CA ASP A 83 -16.96 1.21 1.91
C ASP A 83 -15.47 0.83 1.91
N GLN A 84 -14.64 1.57 1.18
CA GLN A 84 -13.20 1.36 1.17
C GLN A 84 -12.55 1.71 2.52
N LEU A 85 -12.94 2.81 3.15
CA LEU A 85 -12.41 3.19 4.46
C LEU A 85 -12.69 2.09 5.50
N ASN A 86 -13.88 1.50 5.45
CA ASN A 86 -14.24 0.38 6.32
C ASN A 86 -13.36 -0.87 6.11
N GLN A 87 -12.90 -1.14 4.89
CA GLN A 87 -11.95 -2.24 4.65
C GLN A 87 -10.58 -1.96 5.26
N ILE A 88 -10.11 -0.70 5.20
CA ILE A 88 -8.85 -0.31 5.83
C ILE A 88 -8.96 -0.42 7.35
N LEU A 89 -10.05 0.09 7.94
CA LEU A 89 -10.32 0.01 9.38
C LEU A 89 -10.48 -1.44 9.87
N LEU A 90 -10.96 -2.36 9.03
CA LEU A 90 -11.05 -3.78 9.37
C LEU A 90 -9.66 -4.40 9.60
N VAL A 91 -8.67 -4.01 8.79
CA VAL A 91 -7.31 -4.52 8.88
C VAL A 91 -6.51 -3.77 9.94
N LEU A 92 -6.49 -2.44 9.87
CA LEU A 92 -5.62 -1.60 10.68
C LEU A 92 -6.23 -1.18 12.03
N GLY A 93 -7.51 -1.44 12.25
CA GLY A 93 -8.24 -0.96 13.42
C GLY A 93 -8.62 0.52 13.30
N THR A 94 -9.29 1.04 14.33
CA THR A 94 -9.68 2.46 14.38
C THR A 94 -8.48 3.31 14.79
N PRO A 95 -8.08 4.34 14.00
CA PRO A 95 -6.97 5.21 14.39
C PRO A 95 -7.31 6.00 15.66
N ASP A 96 -6.29 6.32 16.44
CA ASP A 96 -6.43 7.24 17.57
C ASP A 96 -6.66 8.69 17.08
N GLU A 97 -7.13 9.54 17.99
CA GLU A 97 -7.44 10.96 17.72
C GLU A 97 -6.21 11.73 17.20
N GLY A 98 -5.02 11.45 17.73
CA GLY A 98 -3.77 12.09 17.32
C GLY A 98 -3.40 11.74 15.88
N THR A 99 -3.52 10.48 15.50
CA THR A 99 -3.33 10.00 14.13
C THR A 99 -4.36 10.61 13.19
N LEU A 100 -5.63 10.61 13.59
CA LEU A 100 -6.75 11.10 12.79
C LEU A 100 -6.67 12.61 12.51
N ASN A 101 -6.21 13.38 13.48
CA ASN A 101 -5.98 14.83 13.35
C ASN A 101 -4.89 15.19 12.34
N ARG A 102 -3.92 14.30 12.10
CA ARG A 102 -2.84 14.55 11.12
C ARG A 102 -3.25 14.26 9.69
N ILE A 103 -4.17 13.32 9.48
CA ILE A 103 -4.43 12.73 8.15
C ILE A 103 -5.78 13.10 7.53
N GLY A 104 -6.72 13.65 8.31
CA GLY A 104 -8.13 13.74 7.91
C GLY A 104 -8.78 15.11 8.02
N SER A 105 -9.90 15.25 7.32
CA SER A 105 -10.83 16.38 7.46
C SER A 105 -11.70 16.26 8.72
N GLU A 106 -12.27 17.37 9.18
CA GLU A 106 -13.24 17.41 10.30
C GLU A 106 -14.43 16.45 10.08
N GLN A 107 -14.88 16.28 8.84
CA GLN A 107 -15.95 15.33 8.53
C GLN A 107 -15.51 13.87 8.69
N ALA A 108 -14.27 13.54 8.29
CA ALA A 108 -13.70 12.22 8.51
C ALA A 108 -13.54 11.92 10.01
N GLN A 109 -13.11 12.92 10.78
CA GLN A 109 -13.00 12.85 12.24
C GLN A 109 -14.35 12.48 12.85
N VAL A 110 -15.38 13.29 12.57
CA VAL A 110 -16.75 13.05 13.06
C VAL A 110 -17.32 11.71 12.61
N TYR A 111 -16.98 11.23 11.41
CA TYR A 111 -17.43 9.92 10.95
C TYR A 111 -16.77 8.79 11.74
N ILE A 112 -15.44 8.81 11.87
CA ILE A 112 -14.66 7.76 12.54
C ILE A 112 -14.94 7.74 14.05
N GLU A 113 -15.12 8.90 14.68
CA GLU A 113 -15.50 9.02 16.10
C GLU A 113 -16.85 8.36 16.42
N LYS A 114 -17.77 8.31 15.46
CA LYS A 114 -19.07 7.65 15.61
C LYS A 114 -19.01 6.14 15.44
N LEU A 115 -17.91 5.60 14.90
CA LEU A 115 -17.75 4.17 14.74
C LEU A 115 -17.39 3.53 16.07
N GLU A 116 -17.83 2.29 16.26
CA GLU A 116 -17.31 1.47 17.35
C GLU A 116 -15.81 1.27 17.17
N LYS A 117 -15.05 1.47 18.26
CA LYS A 117 -13.61 1.26 18.25
C LYS A 117 -13.30 -0.20 17.94
N ARG A 118 -12.34 -0.42 17.05
CA ARG A 118 -11.87 -1.75 16.64
C ARG A 118 -10.39 -1.85 16.83
N ASP A 119 -9.96 -2.99 17.34
CA ASP A 119 -8.55 -3.33 17.40
C ASP A 119 -8.02 -3.73 16.02
N LYS A 120 -6.71 -3.55 15.81
CA LYS A 120 -6.02 -4.00 14.61
C LYS A 120 -6.13 -5.52 14.50
N THR A 121 -6.42 -6.00 13.30
CA THR A 121 -6.38 -7.45 13.03
C THR A 121 -4.92 -7.90 12.95
N PRO A 122 -4.47 -8.90 13.73
CA PRO A 122 -3.11 -9.41 13.65
C PRO A 122 -2.81 -9.91 12.24
N THR A 123 -1.69 -9.48 11.65
CA THR A 123 -1.37 -9.76 10.25
C THR A 123 -1.08 -11.25 10.02
N GLU A 124 -0.65 -11.97 11.06
CA GLU A 124 -0.49 -13.42 11.08
C GLU A 124 -1.82 -14.16 10.85
N GLN A 125 -2.94 -13.60 11.30
CA GLN A 125 -4.27 -14.20 11.07
C GLN A 125 -4.73 -13.99 9.62
N LEU A 126 -4.33 -12.87 9.01
CA LEU A 126 -4.65 -12.55 7.62
C LEU A 126 -3.79 -13.35 6.64
N TYR A 127 -2.52 -13.54 6.97
CA TYR A 127 -1.53 -14.21 6.12
C TYR A 127 -0.77 -15.29 6.89
N PRO A 128 -1.42 -16.42 7.25
CA PRO A 128 -0.83 -17.44 8.13
C PRO A 128 0.37 -18.19 7.53
N ASN A 129 0.57 -18.09 6.21
CA ASN A 129 1.67 -18.73 5.50
C ASN A 129 2.82 -17.76 5.16
N ALA A 130 2.70 -16.47 5.54
CA ALA A 130 3.74 -15.49 5.30
C ALA A 130 4.88 -15.63 6.32
N SER A 131 6.10 -15.30 5.91
CA SER A 131 7.24 -15.25 6.82
C SER A 131 7.10 -14.07 7.79
N SER A 132 7.69 -14.18 8.99
CA SER A 132 7.65 -13.11 9.99
C SER A 132 8.26 -11.80 9.47
N GLN A 133 9.31 -11.90 8.64
CA GLN A 133 9.95 -10.76 7.98
C GLN A 133 9.02 -10.10 6.94
N ALA A 134 8.25 -10.88 6.19
CA ALA A 134 7.26 -10.35 5.23
C ALA A 134 6.16 -9.59 5.96
N LEU A 135 5.65 -10.15 7.06
CA LEU A 135 4.63 -9.53 7.90
C LEU A 135 5.14 -8.23 8.51
N ASP A 136 6.34 -8.23 9.09
CA ASP A 136 6.97 -7.04 9.68
C ASP A 136 7.17 -5.91 8.65
N LEU A 137 7.63 -6.25 7.44
CA LEU A 137 7.71 -5.28 6.34
C LEU A 137 6.33 -4.72 5.97
N LEU A 138 5.33 -5.60 5.85
CA LEU A 138 3.97 -5.21 5.49
C LEU A 138 3.37 -4.24 6.52
N GLU A 139 3.61 -4.47 7.81
CA GLU A 139 3.11 -3.60 8.88
C GLU A 139 3.76 -2.20 8.86
N LYS A 140 5.03 -2.12 8.48
CA LYS A 140 5.74 -0.84 8.32
C LYS A 140 5.30 -0.05 7.08
N LEU A 141 4.79 -0.75 6.06
CA LEU A 141 4.23 -0.15 4.84
C LEU A 141 2.76 0.27 5.00
N LEU A 142 1.96 -0.54 5.69
CA LEU A 142 0.52 -0.31 5.87
C LEU A 142 0.22 0.47 7.15
N THR A 143 0.52 1.77 7.13
CA THR A 143 0.25 2.68 8.26
C THR A 143 -0.85 3.69 7.92
N PHE A 144 -1.63 4.07 8.94
CA PHE A 144 -2.56 5.19 8.86
C PHE A 144 -1.84 6.54 8.80
N ASP A 145 -0.89 6.76 9.71
CA ASP A 145 -0.04 7.95 9.70
C ASP A 145 1.05 7.79 8.61
N PRO A 146 1.06 8.63 7.56
CA PRO A 146 2.08 8.56 6.54
C PRO A 146 3.49 8.87 7.08
N THR A 147 3.62 9.58 8.21
CA THR A 147 4.93 9.88 8.82
C THR A 147 5.55 8.67 9.52
N SER A 148 4.72 7.70 9.92
CA SER A 148 5.18 6.42 10.45
C SER A 148 5.48 5.39 9.36
N ARG A 149 5.09 5.68 8.11
CA ARG A 149 5.31 4.80 6.96
C ARG A 149 6.78 4.81 6.58
N ILE A 150 7.39 3.63 6.46
CA ILE A 150 8.77 3.55 5.96
C ILE A 150 8.84 4.03 4.50
N ASN A 151 9.93 4.70 4.15
CA ASN A 151 10.19 5.11 2.77
C ASN A 151 10.80 3.94 1.96
N ALA A 152 10.99 4.15 0.65
CA ALA A 152 11.51 3.11 -0.24
C ALA A 152 12.94 2.67 0.12
N GLU A 153 13.78 3.59 0.60
CA GLU A 153 15.16 3.32 1.01
C GLU A 153 15.19 2.45 2.28
N GLN A 154 14.44 2.84 3.31
CA GLN A 154 14.26 2.06 4.54
C GLN A 154 13.64 0.69 4.28
N ALA A 155 12.71 0.60 3.31
CA ALA A 155 12.14 -0.66 2.90
C ALA A 155 13.18 -1.57 2.25
N LEU A 156 14.06 -1.02 1.40
CA LEU A 156 15.15 -1.78 0.78
C LEU A 156 16.10 -2.34 1.84
N GLU A 157 16.43 -1.60 2.88
CA GLU A 157 17.30 -2.06 4.00
C GLU A 157 16.66 -3.11 4.92
N HIS A 158 15.39 -3.47 4.71
CA HIS A 158 14.68 -4.39 5.59
C HIS A 158 15.28 -5.82 5.54
N PRO A 159 15.33 -6.56 6.67
CA PRO A 159 15.83 -7.95 6.70
C PRO A 159 15.11 -8.92 5.76
N TYR A 160 13.91 -8.56 5.31
CA TYR A 160 13.17 -9.33 4.30
C TYR A 160 13.89 -9.36 2.93
N PHE A 161 14.81 -8.43 2.68
CA PHE A 161 15.59 -8.35 1.44
C PHE A 161 17.08 -8.65 1.63
N GLU A 162 17.49 -9.21 2.77
CA GLU A 162 18.91 -9.47 3.08
C GLU A 162 19.65 -10.22 1.96
N GLN A 163 19.00 -11.21 1.33
CA GLN A 163 19.56 -11.95 0.19
C GLN A 163 19.83 -11.12 -1.09
N PHE A 164 19.23 -9.93 -1.21
CA PHE A 164 19.43 -9.01 -2.34
C PHE A 164 20.48 -7.93 -2.03
N HIS A 165 20.89 -7.75 -0.77
CA HIS A 165 21.91 -6.77 -0.38
C HIS A 165 23.32 -7.15 -0.85
N ASP A 166 23.59 -8.45 -0.99
CA ASP A 166 24.90 -8.98 -1.38
C ASP A 166 25.18 -8.91 -2.90
N GLN A 167 24.29 -8.34 -3.71
CA GLN A 167 24.51 -8.16 -5.15
C GLN A 167 24.77 -6.68 -5.45
N ASP A 168 26.05 -6.30 -5.53
CA ASP A 168 26.62 -5.00 -5.92
C ASP A 168 25.94 -4.29 -7.13
N ASN A 169 24.71 -3.80 -6.99
CA ASN A 169 24.01 -3.00 -8.01
C ASN A 169 22.99 -2.05 -7.38
N GLU A 170 23.41 -1.27 -6.38
CA GLU A 170 22.82 0.06 -6.18
C GLU A 170 23.51 1.07 -7.11
N VAL A 171 23.09 1.09 -8.39
CA VAL A 171 23.46 2.12 -9.36
C VAL A 171 22.22 2.87 -9.84
#